data_AF-A0A0N0ITU9-F1
#
_entry.id   AF-A0A0N0ITU9-F1
#
_cell.length_a   1.000
_cell.length_b   1.000
_cell.length_c   1.000
_cell.angle_alpha   90.00
_cell.angle_beta   90.00
_cell.angle_gamma   90.00
#
_symmetry.space_group_name_H-M   'P 1'
#
loop_
_entity.id
_entity.type
_entity.pdbx_description
1 polymer ?
#
loop_
_entity_poly.entity_id
_entity_poly.type
_entity_poly.pdbx_seq_one_letter_code
_entity_poly.pdbx_strand_id
1 'polypeptide(L)'
;FSQKSLDTELLLKWSKLLEYDFFRIYSQHLILYSPPSKRTNAESLKSKKLPEFRKNIYTQEIIEFILEQINSDEMSKNEVIEKYKIPKTTLHKWISKYSK
;
A
#
# COMPACT_ATOMS: atom_id res chain seq x y z
N PHE A 1 25.58 -13.02 1.40
CA PHE A 1 24.43 -13.06 0.45
C PHE A 1 24.83 -12.26 -0.77
N SER A 2 25.22 -12.93 -1.86
CA SER A 2 25.75 -12.27 -3.09
C SER A 2 24.91 -12.59 -4.34
N GLN A 3 23.72 -13.16 -4.16
CA GLN A 3 22.82 -13.50 -5.24
C GLN A 3 21.91 -12.31 -5.56
N LYS A 4 21.71 -12.05 -6.85
CA LYS A 4 20.88 -10.93 -7.36
C LYS A 4 19.37 -11.19 -7.26
N SER A 5 18.98 -12.44 -7.06
CA SER A 5 17.59 -12.88 -6.98
C SER A 5 17.43 -13.94 -5.88
N LEU A 6 16.26 -13.95 -5.24
CA LEU A 6 15.88 -14.98 -4.29
C LEU A 6 14.88 -15.93 -4.96
N ASP A 7 14.98 -17.22 -4.64
CA ASP A 7 13.96 -18.17 -5.04
C ASP A 7 12.61 -17.86 -4.37
N THR A 8 11.51 -18.00 -5.13
CA THR A 8 10.18 -17.61 -4.66
C THR A 8 9.62 -18.60 -3.65
N GLU A 9 9.98 -19.87 -3.75
CA GLU A 9 9.57 -20.88 -2.77
C GLU A 9 10.18 -20.56 -1.39
N LEU A 10 11.45 -20.14 -1.38
CA LEU A 10 12.11 -19.68 -0.17
C LEU A 10 11.43 -18.40 0.38
N LEU A 11 11.13 -17.42 -0.47
CA LEU A 11 10.43 -16.19 -0.06
C LEU A 11 9.05 -16.47 0.58
N LEU A 12 8.31 -17.43 0.01
CA LEU A 12 7.02 -17.89 0.54
C LEU A 12 7.16 -18.56 1.91
N LYS A 13 8.22 -19.35 2.13
CA LYS A 13 8.51 -19.95 3.44
C LYS A 13 8.81 -18.88 4.49
N TRP A 14 9.62 -17.88 4.14
CA TRP A 14 9.89 -16.74 5.04
C TRP A 14 8.63 -15.92 5.32
N SER A 15 7.77 -15.72 4.33
CA SER A 15 6.49 -15.02 4.52
C SER A 15 5.61 -15.70 5.56
N LYS A 16 5.57 -17.04 5.55
CA LYS A 16 4.84 -17.83 6.55
C LYS A 16 5.52 -17.80 7.91
N LEU A 17 6.84 -17.94 7.96
CA LEU A 17 7.60 -17.98 9.21
C LEU A 17 7.52 -16.66 9.99
N LEU A 18 7.55 -15.55 9.27
CA LEU A 18 7.53 -14.19 9.83
C LEU A 18 6.11 -13.62 9.95
N GLU A 19 5.10 -14.37 9.49
CA GLU A 19 3.71 -13.92 9.35
C GLU A 19 3.59 -12.58 8.59
N TYR A 20 4.54 -12.32 7.69
CA TYR A 20 4.69 -11.06 6.97
C TYR A 20 4.55 -11.28 5.46
N ASP A 21 3.73 -10.45 4.81
CA ASP A 21 3.43 -10.56 3.38
C ASP A 21 4.38 -9.69 2.55
N PHE A 22 5.49 -10.29 2.08
CA PHE A 22 6.49 -9.62 1.23
C PHE A 22 5.93 -9.16 -0.13
N PHE A 23 4.84 -9.76 -0.60
CA PHE A 23 4.24 -9.44 -1.90
C PHE A 23 3.28 -8.25 -1.82
N ARG A 24 2.99 -7.77 -0.61
CA ARG A 24 2.06 -6.66 -0.38
C ARG A 24 2.48 -5.37 -1.07
N ILE A 25 3.75 -5.00 -0.96
CA ILE A 25 4.27 -3.77 -1.57
C ILE A 25 4.19 -3.86 -3.10
N TYR A 26 4.55 -5.02 -3.66
CA TYR A 26 4.50 -5.25 -5.10
C TYR A 26 3.08 -5.25 -5.66
N SER A 27 2.14 -5.91 -4.97
CA SER A 27 0.72 -5.89 -5.36
C SER A 27 0.10 -4.50 -5.27
N GLN A 28 0.45 -3.70 -4.26
CA GLN A 28 0.04 -2.30 -4.18
C GLN A 28 0.59 -1.48 -5.36
N HIS A 29 1.86 -1.67 -5.71
CA HIS A 29 2.44 -1.04 -6.90
C HIS A 29 1.66 -1.43 -8.15
N LEU A 30 1.40 -2.73 -8.37
CA LEU A 30 0.59 -3.16 -9.52
C LEU A 30 -0.79 -2.50 -9.52
N ILE A 31 -1.49 -2.43 -8.39
CA ILE A 31 -2.82 -1.80 -8.30
C ILE A 31 -2.77 -0.30 -8.64
N LEU A 32 -1.79 0.43 -8.11
CA LEU A 32 -1.66 1.89 -8.30
C LEU A 32 -1.24 2.28 -9.72
N TYR A 33 -0.45 1.44 -10.37
CA TYR A 33 0.13 1.71 -11.69
C TYR A 33 -0.51 0.90 -12.82
N SER A 34 -1.54 0.10 -12.54
CA SER A 34 -2.31 -0.60 -13.57
C SER A 34 -3.08 0.40 -14.45
N PRO A 35 -3.07 0.25 -15.79
CA PRO A 35 -3.93 1.04 -16.65
C PRO A 35 -5.41 0.81 -16.27
N PRO A 36 -6.30 1.80 -16.46
CA PRO A 36 -7.71 1.64 -16.15
C PRO A 36 -8.31 0.57 -17.06
N SER A 37 -8.39 -0.67 -16.56
CA SER A 37 -9.07 -1.76 -17.24
C SER A 37 -10.55 -1.39 -17.40
N LYS A 38 -11.10 -1.55 -18.61
CA LYS A 38 -12.54 -1.41 -18.86
C LYS A 38 -13.28 -2.21 -17.79
N ARG A 39 -14.09 -1.52 -16.97
CA ARG A 39 -14.94 -2.15 -15.95
C ARG A 39 -15.94 -3.04 -16.68
N THR A 40 -15.61 -4.31 -16.90
CA THR A 40 -16.63 -5.32 -17.18
C THR A 40 -17.42 -5.46 -15.89
N ASN A 41 -18.69 -5.03 -15.93
CA ASN A 41 -19.66 -5.13 -14.85
C ASN A 41 -19.52 -6.47 -14.11
N ALA A 42 -18.95 -6.44 -12.91
CA ALA A 42 -18.85 -7.60 -12.03
C ALA A 42 -19.75 -7.37 -10.80
N GLU A 43 -21.04 -7.27 -11.05
CA GLU A 43 -22.08 -7.35 -10.00
C GLU A 43 -22.24 -8.79 -9.44
N SER A 44 -21.35 -9.73 -9.75
CA SER A 44 -21.51 -11.16 -9.42
C SER A 44 -20.56 -11.74 -8.36
N LEU A 45 -19.81 -10.93 -7.60
CA LEU A 45 -18.89 -11.46 -6.57
C LEU A 45 -19.44 -11.41 -5.14
N LYS A 46 -20.74 -11.64 -4.96
CA LYS A 46 -21.39 -11.79 -3.63
C LYS A 46 -21.18 -13.15 -2.95
N SER A 47 -20.31 -14.02 -3.46
CA SER A 47 -19.90 -15.22 -2.74
C SER A 47 -18.44 -15.58 -3.04
N LYS A 48 -17.50 -14.91 -2.39
CA LYS A 48 -16.12 -15.38 -2.38
C LYS A 48 -15.72 -15.60 -0.93
N LYS A 49 -15.52 -16.89 -0.58
CA LYS A 49 -14.78 -17.40 0.57
C LYS A 49 -13.29 -16.99 0.50
N LEU A 50 -13.02 -15.75 0.09
CA LEU A 50 -11.68 -15.18 0.08
C LEU A 50 -11.54 -14.37 1.37
N PRO A 51 -10.36 -14.38 2.00
CA PRO A 51 -10.12 -13.51 3.13
C PRO A 51 -10.41 -12.07 2.71
N GLU A 52 -11.29 -11.40 3.46
CA GLU A 52 -11.60 -10.00 3.23
C GLU A 52 -10.31 -9.20 3.37
N PHE A 53 -9.85 -8.60 2.27
CA PHE A 53 -8.68 -7.74 2.31
C PHE A 53 -8.93 -6.61 3.31
N ARG A 54 -8.01 -6.46 4.27
CA ARG A 54 -8.14 -5.48 5.35
C ARG A 54 -8.28 -4.08 4.75
N LYS A 55 -9.28 -3.33 5.22
CA LYS A 55 -9.62 -1.96 4.79
C LYS A 55 -8.47 -0.95 4.87
N ASN A 56 -7.36 -1.28 5.53
CA ASN A 56 -6.19 -0.42 5.63
C ASN A 56 -5.15 -0.78 4.57
N ILE A 57 -5.19 -0.05 3.45
CA ILE A 57 -4.16 -0.08 2.40
C ILE A 57 -2.87 0.60 2.90
N TYR A 58 -3.01 1.54 3.82
CA TYR A 58 -1.90 2.30 4.38
C TYR A 58 -1.39 1.66 5.67
N THR A 59 -0.16 1.17 5.63
CA THR A 59 0.53 0.66 6.82
C THR A 59 1.10 1.80 7.64
N GLN A 60 1.49 1.53 8.89
CA GLN A 60 2.05 2.55 9.77
C GLN A 60 3.33 3.17 9.17
N GLU A 61 4.16 2.35 8.53
CA GLU A 61 5.41 2.77 7.89
C GLU A 61 5.15 3.74 6.72
N ILE A 62 4.09 3.49 5.92
CA ILE A 62 3.69 4.41 4.84
C ILE A 62 3.21 5.74 5.42
N ILE A 63 2.45 5.70 6.52
CA ILE A 63 1.96 6.91 7.18
C ILE A 63 3.14 7.74 7.71
N GLU A 64 4.09 7.10 8.39
CA GLU A 64 5.29 7.76 8.93
C GLU A 64 6.14 8.37 7.82
N PHE A 65 6.43 7.63 6.75
CA PHE A 65 7.19 8.13 5.60
C PHE A 65 6.52 9.36 4.97
N ILE A 66 5.20 9.31 4.74
CA ILE A 66 4.48 10.44 4.12
C ILE A 66 4.48 11.67 5.04
N LEU A 67 4.37 11.49 6.35
CA LEU A 67 4.45 12.59 7.31
C LEU A 67 5.85 13.18 7.39
N GLU A 68 6.89 12.36 7.33
CA GLU A 68 8.29 12.81 7.31
C GLU A 68 8.58 13.68 6.07
N GLN A 69 8.10 13.28 4.89
CA GLN A 69 8.23 14.04 3.64
C GLN A 69 7.52 15.41 3.69
N ILE A 70 6.43 15.52 4.46
CA ILE A 70 5.72 16.79 4.67
C ILE A 70 6.43 17.64 5.72
N ASN A 71 6.93 17.04 6.79
CA ASN A 71 7.60 17.76 7.89
C ASN A 71 9.01 18.26 7.51
N SER A 72 9.66 17.58 6.56
CA SER A 72 10.95 18.00 5.98
C SER A 72 10.80 19.09 4.90
N ASP A 73 9.57 19.54 4.61
CA ASP A 73 9.23 20.44 3.49
C ASP A 73 9.72 19.95 2.12
N GLU A 74 10.07 18.66 1.99
CA GLU A 74 10.46 18.04 0.71
C GLU A 74 9.27 17.93 -0.25
N MET A 75 8.05 17.77 0.29
CA MET A 75 6.82 17.71 -0.49
C MET A 75 5.65 18.45 0.17
N SER A 76 4.88 19.17 -0.65
CA SER A 76 3.63 19.78 -0.22
C SER A 76 2.52 18.73 -0.04
N LYS A 77 1.56 19.02 0.83
CA LYS A 77 0.35 18.20 1.04
C LYS A 77 -0.38 17.90 -0.28
N ASN A 78 -0.40 18.86 -1.21
CA ASN A 78 -1.04 18.67 -2.51
C ASN A 78 -0.26 17.70 -3.41
N GLU A 79 1.07 17.79 -3.40
CA GLU A 79 1.95 16.90 -4.17
C GLU A 79 1.86 15.46 -3.67
N VAL A 80 1.77 15.26 -2.35
CA VAL A 80 1.52 13.95 -1.73
C VAL A 80 0.21 13.34 -2.24
N ILE A 81 -0.86 14.13 -2.29
CA ILE A 81 -2.18 13.69 -2.77
C ILE A 81 -2.11 13.27 -4.24
N GLU A 82 -1.46 14.07 -5.09
CA GLU A 82 -1.38 13.80 -6.52
C GLU A 82 -0.47 12.62 -6.87
N LYS A 83 0.71 12.55 -6.23
CA LYS A 83 1.76 11.56 -6.48
C LYS A 83 1.40 10.18 -5.94
N TYR A 84 0.90 10.10 -4.70
CA TYR A 84 0.58 8.84 -4.04
C TYR A 84 -0.91 8.47 -4.09
N LYS A 85 -1.74 9.30 -4.74
CA LYS A 85 -3.20 9.12 -4.84
C LYS A 85 -3.88 8.93 -3.48
N ILE A 86 -3.35 9.57 -2.45
CA ILE A 86 -3.91 9.52 -1.10
C ILE A 86 -5.08 10.51 -1.03
N PRO A 87 -6.30 10.09 -0.63
CA PRO A 87 -7.41 11.00 -0.49
C PRO A 87 -7.09 12.12 0.51
N LYS A 88 -7.46 13.36 0.17
CA LYS A 88 -7.24 14.55 1.01
C LYS A 88 -7.72 14.34 2.47
N THR A 89 -8.89 13.74 2.65
CA THR A 89 -9.47 13.45 3.97
C THR A 89 -8.64 12.47 4.77
N THR A 90 -8.00 11.49 4.13
CA THR A 90 -7.10 10.52 4.77
C THR A 90 -5.83 11.21 5.25
N LEU A 91 -5.21 12.03 4.40
CA LEU A 91 -3.99 12.76 4.74
C LEU A 91 -4.21 13.73 5.92
N HIS A 92 -5.32 14.48 5.90
CA HIS A 92 -5.66 15.37 7.02
C HIS A 92 -5.87 14.60 8.33
N LYS A 93 -6.47 13.40 8.31
CA LYS A 93 -6.61 12.55 9.49
C LYS A 93 -5.26 12.10 10.04
N TRP A 94 -4.30 11.78 9.19
CA TRP A 94 -2.96 11.40 9.64
C TRP A 94 -2.24 12.57 10.28
N ILE A 95 -2.25 13.73 9.62
CA ILE A 95 -1.66 14.95 10.20
C ILE A 95 -2.28 15.23 11.57
N SER A 96 -3.61 15.21 11.71
CA SER A 96 -4.27 15.46 13.00
C SER A 96 -3.94 14.42 14.07
N LYS A 97 -3.76 13.15 13.69
CA LYS A 97 -3.54 12.04 14.64
C LYS A 97 -2.08 11.97 15.10
N TYR A 98 -1.13 12.31 14.22
CA TYR A 98 0.30 12.10 14.42
C TYR A 98 1.10 13.41 14.55
N SER A 99 0.50 14.58 14.32
CA SER A 99 1.08 15.89 14.66
C SER A 99 1.00 16.09 16.17
N LYS A 100 1.97 15.54 16.90
CA LYS A 100 2.21 15.83 18.31
C LYS A 100 3.65 16.29 18.50
#